data_AF-A0A0X8HUN8-F1
#
_entry.id   AF-A0A0X8HUN8-F1
#
_cell.length_a   1.000
_cell.length_b   1.000
_cell.length_c   1.000
_cell.angle_alpha   90.00
_cell.angle_beta   90.00
_cell.angle_gamma   90.00
#
_symmetry.space_group_name_H-M   'P 1'
#
loop_
_entity.id
_entity.type
_entity.pdbx_description
1 polymer ?
#
loop_
_entity_poly.entity_id
_entity_poly.type
_entity_poly.pdbx_seq_one_letter_code
_entity_poly.pdbx_strand_id
1 'polypeptide(L)'
;MKNFSRIVRLPFQNLDLIERIVLILRTISGLMVLIMCIISTLGCFFLPLPLYMGKFVTSSNDIAAGLFNTLDNNFRNADFYDGHELSTSEIVILTQYASSKVSKVPKFITNGVYGCCEVNFDDRDFNKKGVWNTTTLNCIEGGPSFIFDYRHMLSKFGLGIVLNWAYAEEMKAFDDASPATGTSGLVDHDQNPFSLIPSYGKYLSKTKRLKANMIYMIYAVTIIQLLMLVGLFWYYSMKTGLKRTRKTSIAVHLLSLGSVVVFVCSVTATVNLMKTQLKLRNIIHNELGNFGFGYEIGSRWFTCLLLMSCFSFISCLVWSGLEWCIVDSGESHTNSYTVSKEYQGTSAMQNPFSQNESDSVIKDAKFIP
;
A
#
# COMPACT_ATOMS: atom_id res chain seq x y z
N MET A 1 26.02 12.49 24.03
CA MET A 1 24.80 13.22 23.59
C MET A 1 25.06 14.60 22.96
N LYS A 2 25.98 15.45 23.45
CA LYS A 2 26.24 16.81 22.88
C LYS A 2 26.66 16.83 21.39
N ASN A 3 27.33 15.78 20.90
CA ASN A 3 27.74 15.70 19.50
C ASN A 3 26.56 15.35 18.56
N PHE A 4 25.60 14.55 19.02
CA PHE A 4 24.43 14.17 18.22
C PHE A 4 23.50 15.37 17.98
N SER A 5 23.27 16.19 19.01
CA SER A 5 22.48 17.43 18.86
C SER A 5 23.14 18.46 17.93
N ARG A 6 24.48 18.44 17.82
CA ARG A 6 25.21 19.33 16.92
C ARG A 6 25.09 18.85 15.47
N ILE A 7 25.24 17.55 15.24
CA ILE A 7 25.08 16.91 13.93
C ILE A 7 23.65 17.08 13.40
N VAL A 8 22.63 16.92 14.24
CA VAL A 8 21.22 17.11 13.85
C VAL A 8 20.87 18.58 13.55
N ARG A 9 21.60 19.55 14.14
CA ARG A 9 21.36 20.99 13.92
C ARG A 9 22.11 21.58 12.74
N LEU A 10 23.18 20.95 12.27
CA LEU A 10 23.95 21.40 11.10
C LEU A 10 23.11 21.68 9.85
N PRO A 11 22.14 20.85 9.43
CA PRO A 11 21.36 21.11 8.22
C PRO A 11 20.33 22.24 8.37
N PHE A 12 20.20 22.86 9.55
CA PHE A 12 19.27 23.97 9.80
C PHE A 12 19.97 25.32 10.03
N GLN A 13 21.30 25.34 10.02
CA GLN A 13 22.07 26.57 10.21
C GLN A 13 22.36 27.19 8.83
N ASN A 14 21.95 28.46 8.65
CA ASN A 14 22.18 29.27 7.45
C ASN A 14 21.39 28.90 6.18
N LEU A 15 20.10 28.53 6.32
CA LEU A 15 19.21 28.37 5.16
C LEU A 15 18.26 29.56 5.02
N ASP A 16 18.00 29.92 3.77
CA ASP A 16 16.94 30.85 3.41
C ASP A 16 15.56 30.30 3.82
N LEU A 17 14.59 31.19 4.03
CA LEU A 17 13.28 30.87 4.59
C LEU A 17 12.52 29.85 3.72
N ILE A 18 12.62 30.00 2.39
CA ILE A 18 12.02 29.09 1.41
C ILE A 18 12.68 27.69 1.49
N GLU A 19 14.01 27.64 1.55
CA GLU A 19 14.73 26.36 1.61
C GLU A 19 14.42 25.58 2.90
N ARG A 20 14.20 26.30 4.01
CA ARG A 20 13.79 25.70 5.28
C ARG A 20 12.39 25.08 5.19
N ILE A 21 11.44 25.76 4.55
CA ILE A 21 10.09 25.22 4.33
C ILE A 21 10.17 23.95 3.46
N VAL A 22 10.93 23.98 2.38
CA VAL A 22 11.11 22.82 1.49
C VAL A 22 11.75 21.65 2.23
N LEU A 23 12.78 21.89 3.05
CA LEU A 23 13.41 20.86 3.87
C LEU A 23 12.43 20.23 4.86
N ILE A 24 11.62 21.04 5.56
CA ILE A 24 10.60 20.55 6.49
C ILE A 24 9.58 19.69 5.75
N LEU A 25 9.09 20.15 4.60
CA LEU A 25 8.10 19.42 3.80
C LEU A 25 8.65 18.08 3.28
N ARG A 26 9.90 18.05 2.80
CA ARG A 26 10.60 16.81 2.38
C ARG A 26 10.75 15.82 3.54
N THR A 27 11.11 16.33 4.71
CA THR A 27 11.33 15.51 5.90
C THR A 27 10.02 14.94 6.42
N ILE A 28 8.97 15.76 6.56
CA ILE A 28 7.66 15.33 7.05
C ILE A 28 7.01 14.34 6.09
N SER A 29 6.98 14.64 4.79
CA SER A 29 6.39 13.74 3.79
C SER A 29 7.11 12.38 3.78
N GLY A 30 8.45 12.38 3.75
CA GLY A 30 9.23 11.14 3.78
C GLY A 30 9.07 10.33 5.08
N LEU A 31 9.00 11.01 6.23
CA LEU A 31 8.79 10.36 7.51
C LEU A 31 7.38 9.75 7.61
N MET A 32 6.35 10.45 7.10
CA MET A 32 4.98 9.93 7.07
C MET A 32 4.86 8.70 6.18
N VAL A 33 5.50 8.68 5.00
CA VAL A 33 5.56 7.48 4.14
C VAL A 33 6.16 6.29 4.91
N LEU A 34 7.29 6.52 5.58
CA LEU A 34 7.99 5.48 6.34
C LEU A 34 7.14 4.95 7.50
N ILE A 35 6.49 5.82 8.27
CA ILE A 35 5.60 5.42 9.37
C ILE A 35 4.43 4.60 8.84
N MET A 36 3.78 5.04 7.75
CA MET A 36 2.63 4.32 7.17
C MET A 36 3.04 2.97 6.58
N CYS A 37 4.24 2.85 6.00
CA CYS A 37 4.79 1.57 5.54
C CYS A 37 4.98 0.59 6.71
N ILE A 38 5.56 1.06 7.81
CA ILE A 38 5.80 0.24 9.02
C ILE A 38 4.47 -0.20 9.64
N ILE A 39 3.49 0.71 9.76
CA ILE A 39 2.16 0.37 10.30
C ILE A 39 1.47 -0.67 9.41
N SER A 40 1.53 -0.50 8.09
CA SER A 40 0.87 -1.41 7.14
C SER A 40 1.53 -2.79 7.03
N THR A 41 2.80 -2.90 7.42
CA THR A 41 3.57 -4.15 7.41
C THR A 41 3.72 -4.71 8.82
N LEU A 42 4.62 -4.17 9.65
CA LEU A 42 4.86 -4.65 11.02
C LEU A 42 3.64 -4.48 11.92
N GLY A 43 2.87 -3.40 11.76
CA GLY A 43 1.65 -3.20 12.57
C GLY A 43 0.63 -4.33 12.39
N CYS A 44 0.49 -4.87 11.17
CA CYS A 44 -0.36 -6.03 10.91
C CYS A 44 0.14 -7.33 11.52
N PHE A 45 1.44 -7.43 11.82
CA PHE A 45 2.00 -8.59 12.50
C PHE A 45 1.69 -8.55 14.00
N PHE A 46 1.92 -7.41 14.66
CA PHE A 46 1.71 -7.28 16.10
C PHE A 46 0.24 -7.05 16.51
N LEU A 47 -0.57 -6.44 15.63
CA LEU A 47 -1.95 -6.05 15.93
C LEU A 47 -2.93 -6.59 14.86
N PRO A 48 -3.14 -7.91 14.78
CA PRO A 48 -3.96 -8.54 13.73
C PRO A 48 -5.47 -8.22 13.83
N LEU A 49 -5.96 -7.84 15.01
CA LEU A 49 -7.37 -7.53 15.27
C LEU A 49 -7.81 -6.13 14.80
N PRO A 50 -7.06 -5.04 15.06
CA PRO A 50 -7.42 -3.72 14.55
C PRO A 50 -6.89 -3.42 13.14
N LEU A 51 -5.84 -4.11 12.69
CA LEU A 51 -5.17 -3.90 11.39
C LEU A 51 -5.26 -5.14 10.49
N TYR A 52 -6.48 -5.58 10.20
CA TYR A 52 -6.74 -6.64 9.23
C TYR A 52 -6.92 -6.08 7.81
N MET A 53 -6.62 -6.89 6.79
CA MET A 53 -6.91 -6.57 5.38
C MET A 53 -8.39 -6.77 5.05
N GLY A 54 -9.01 -7.82 5.60
CA GLY A 54 -10.44 -8.06 5.50
C GLY A 54 -10.98 -8.92 6.64
N LYS A 55 -12.29 -8.95 6.78
CA LYS A 55 -13.02 -9.70 7.80
C LYS A 55 -14.09 -10.53 7.11
N PHE A 56 -13.97 -11.84 7.26
CA PHE A 56 -14.96 -12.80 6.81
C PHE A 56 -16.01 -12.99 7.90
N VAL A 57 -17.24 -12.56 7.62
CA VAL A 57 -18.36 -12.59 8.55
C VAL A 57 -19.00 -13.96 8.48
N THR A 58 -19.11 -14.61 9.66
CA THR A 58 -19.54 -16.00 9.81
C THR A 58 -20.58 -16.10 10.93
N SER A 59 -21.60 -15.24 10.86
CA SER A 59 -22.67 -15.22 11.86
C SER A 59 -23.49 -16.49 11.79
N SER A 60 -23.57 -17.21 12.91
CA SER A 60 -24.29 -18.48 12.99
C SER A 60 -25.77 -18.36 12.60
N ASN A 61 -26.40 -17.25 12.97
CA ASN A 61 -27.81 -17.00 12.69
C ASN A 61 -28.04 -16.73 11.21
N ASP A 62 -27.17 -15.93 10.59
CA ASP A 62 -27.28 -15.58 9.17
C ASP A 62 -27.00 -16.81 8.30
N ILE A 63 -26.06 -17.65 8.70
CA ILE A 63 -25.76 -18.91 8.02
C ILE A 63 -26.92 -19.90 8.16
N ALA A 64 -27.48 -20.07 9.35
CA ALA A 64 -28.63 -20.97 9.54
C ALA A 64 -29.85 -20.50 8.74
N ALA A 65 -30.13 -19.19 8.72
CA ALA A 65 -31.22 -18.60 7.94
C ALA A 65 -30.98 -18.74 6.43
N GLY A 66 -29.77 -18.45 5.96
CA GLY A 66 -29.42 -18.59 4.53
C GLY A 66 -29.45 -20.05 4.08
N LEU A 67 -29.01 -20.99 4.92
CA LEU A 67 -29.12 -22.41 4.65
C LEU A 67 -30.59 -22.85 4.60
N PHE A 68 -31.40 -22.44 5.57
CA PHE A 68 -32.84 -22.73 5.58
C PHE A 68 -33.54 -22.19 4.33
N ASN A 69 -33.35 -20.92 3.99
CA ASN A 69 -33.94 -20.31 2.79
C ASN A 69 -33.50 -21.03 1.50
N THR A 70 -32.23 -21.43 1.43
CA THR A 70 -31.73 -22.18 0.28
C THR A 70 -32.41 -23.55 0.21
N LEU A 71 -32.50 -24.29 1.32
CA LEU A 71 -33.16 -25.59 1.33
C LEU A 71 -34.66 -25.47 1.01
N ASP A 72 -35.38 -24.56 1.66
CA ASP A 72 -36.80 -24.29 1.41
C ASP A 72 -37.07 -24.01 -0.07
N ASN A 73 -36.32 -23.09 -0.68
CA ASN A 73 -36.47 -22.78 -2.11
C ASN A 73 -36.23 -24.00 -3.01
N ASN A 74 -35.29 -24.88 -2.67
CA ASN A 74 -35.07 -26.10 -3.46
C ASN A 74 -36.16 -27.15 -3.26
N PHE A 75 -36.67 -27.31 -2.04
CA PHE A 75 -37.80 -28.21 -1.78
C PHE A 75 -39.06 -27.75 -2.51
N ARG A 76 -39.31 -26.45 -2.53
CA ARG A 76 -40.45 -25.85 -3.26
C ARG A 76 -40.32 -25.91 -4.79
N ASN A 77 -39.09 -25.98 -5.30
CA ASN A 77 -38.80 -26.07 -6.73
C ASN A 77 -38.56 -27.51 -7.23
N ALA A 78 -38.52 -28.50 -6.33
CA ALA A 78 -38.38 -29.89 -6.74
C ALA A 78 -39.71 -30.39 -7.31
N ASP A 79 -39.68 -30.96 -8.52
CA ASP A 79 -40.85 -31.48 -9.27
C ASP A 79 -41.72 -32.51 -8.50
N PHE A 80 -41.26 -32.96 -7.33
CA PHE A 80 -41.99 -33.86 -6.43
C PHE A 80 -42.98 -33.14 -5.50
N TYR A 81 -42.86 -31.82 -5.32
CA TYR A 81 -43.75 -31.02 -4.49
C TYR A 81 -44.49 -30.02 -5.38
N ASP A 82 -45.71 -30.37 -5.78
CA ASP A 82 -46.67 -29.51 -6.50
C ASP A 82 -47.14 -28.32 -5.62
N GLY A 83 -46.23 -27.43 -5.24
CA GLY A 83 -46.54 -26.18 -4.53
C GLY A 83 -47.03 -26.34 -3.08
N HIS A 84 -46.87 -27.51 -2.46
CA HIS A 84 -47.20 -27.69 -1.04
C HIS A 84 -46.14 -27.03 -0.15
N GLU A 85 -46.61 -26.18 0.78
CA GLU A 85 -45.79 -25.59 1.84
C GLU A 85 -45.19 -26.70 2.73
N LEU A 86 -43.94 -26.55 3.16
CA LEU A 86 -43.29 -27.49 4.07
C LEU A 86 -44.15 -27.70 5.32
N SER A 87 -44.31 -28.95 5.75
CA SER A 87 -45.01 -29.24 7.00
C SER A 87 -44.23 -28.66 8.19
N THR A 88 -44.95 -28.34 9.28
CA THR A 88 -44.34 -27.83 10.51
C THR A 88 -43.27 -28.77 11.07
N SER A 89 -43.43 -30.08 10.90
CA SER A 89 -42.41 -31.08 11.29
C SER A 89 -41.16 -31.03 10.42
N GLU A 90 -41.29 -30.84 9.10
CA GLU A 90 -40.14 -30.72 8.20
C GLU A 90 -39.36 -29.44 8.47
N ILE A 91 -40.05 -28.31 8.68
CA ILE A 91 -39.45 -27.02 9.05
C ILE A 91 -38.63 -27.17 10.35
N VAL A 92 -39.18 -27.83 11.37
CA VAL A 92 -38.47 -28.06 12.64
C VAL A 92 -37.22 -28.91 12.43
N ILE A 93 -37.30 -30.00 11.67
CA ILE A 93 -36.16 -30.88 11.38
C ILE A 93 -35.08 -30.12 10.60
N LEU A 94 -35.45 -29.35 9.57
CA LEU A 94 -34.54 -28.55 8.76
C LEU A 94 -33.85 -27.48 9.61
N THR A 95 -34.59 -26.82 10.48
CA THR A 95 -34.06 -25.80 11.40
C THR A 95 -33.09 -26.41 12.41
N GLN A 96 -33.45 -27.56 12.99
CA GLN A 96 -32.57 -28.29 13.92
C GLN A 96 -31.30 -28.78 13.21
N TYR A 97 -31.43 -29.29 11.99
CA TYR A 97 -30.31 -29.71 11.17
C TYR A 97 -29.37 -28.53 10.87
N ALA A 98 -29.90 -27.41 10.36
CA ALA A 98 -29.13 -26.21 10.07
C ALA A 98 -28.40 -25.67 11.32
N SER A 99 -29.12 -25.54 12.44
CA SER A 99 -28.56 -25.08 13.71
C SER A 99 -27.44 -26.01 14.22
N SER A 100 -27.62 -27.33 14.13
CA SER A 100 -26.62 -28.30 14.57
C SER A 100 -25.30 -28.17 13.79
N LYS A 101 -25.37 -27.88 12.48
CA LYS A 101 -24.20 -27.74 11.60
C LYS A 101 -23.45 -26.44 11.80
N VAL A 102 -24.11 -25.40 12.30
CA VAL A 102 -23.52 -24.06 12.45
C VAL A 102 -23.06 -23.79 13.90
N SER A 103 -23.34 -24.70 14.84
CA SER A 103 -23.03 -24.57 16.27
C SER A 103 -21.55 -24.37 16.63
N LYS A 104 -20.60 -24.67 15.73
CA LYS A 104 -19.14 -24.59 15.96
C LYS A 104 -18.42 -23.53 15.11
N VAL A 105 -19.16 -22.66 14.43
CA VAL A 105 -18.58 -21.67 13.51
C VAL A 105 -18.13 -20.43 14.30
N PRO A 106 -16.92 -19.89 14.03
CA PRO A 106 -16.48 -18.65 14.65
C PRO A 106 -17.39 -17.49 14.26
N LYS A 107 -17.46 -16.43 15.07
CA LYS A 107 -18.31 -15.27 14.76
C LYS A 107 -17.79 -14.51 13.54
N PHE A 108 -16.48 -14.35 13.46
CA PHE A 108 -15.79 -13.83 12.29
C PHE A 108 -14.34 -14.31 12.23
N ILE A 109 -13.77 -14.25 11.03
CA ILE A 109 -12.36 -14.54 10.77
C ILE A 109 -11.72 -13.29 10.20
N THR A 110 -10.65 -12.80 10.82
CA THR A 110 -9.87 -11.70 10.26
C THR A 110 -8.79 -12.25 9.34
N ASN A 111 -8.70 -11.67 8.15
CA ASN A 111 -7.65 -11.91 7.18
C ASN A 111 -6.62 -10.79 7.29
N GLY A 112 -5.43 -11.11 7.80
CA GLY A 112 -4.30 -10.20 7.91
C GLY A 112 -3.35 -10.28 6.72
N VAL A 113 -2.27 -9.50 6.80
CA VAL A 113 -1.20 -9.52 5.79
C VAL A 113 -0.46 -10.86 5.78
N TYR A 114 -0.15 -11.39 6.97
CA TYR A 114 0.70 -12.59 7.14
C TYR A 114 -0.04 -13.86 7.57
N GLY A 115 -1.36 -13.79 7.74
CA GLY A 115 -2.11 -14.86 8.37
C GLY A 115 -3.57 -14.51 8.53
N CYS A 116 -4.29 -15.36 9.24
CA CYS A 116 -5.67 -15.11 9.64
C CYS A 116 -5.87 -15.42 11.12
N CYS A 117 -6.86 -14.79 11.75
CA CYS A 117 -7.23 -15.11 13.12
C CYS A 117 -8.73 -15.42 13.21
N GLU A 118 -9.03 -16.48 13.94
CA GLU A 118 -10.37 -16.94 14.27
C GLU A 118 -10.80 -16.25 15.57
N VAL A 119 -11.99 -15.66 15.57
CA VAL A 119 -12.52 -14.96 16.75
C VAL A 119 -13.83 -15.60 17.19
N ASN A 120 -13.81 -16.13 18.42
CA ASN A 120 -14.99 -16.66 19.11
C ASN A 120 -15.31 -15.76 20.31
N PHE A 121 -16.59 -15.56 20.56
CA PHE A 121 -17.10 -14.98 21.80
C PHE A 121 -17.89 -16.06 22.55
N ASP A 122 -17.66 -16.21 23.86
CA ASP A 122 -18.64 -16.88 24.71
C ASP A 122 -19.77 -15.87 25.02
N ASP A 123 -21.02 -16.23 24.73
CA ASP A 123 -22.18 -15.38 25.00
C ASP A 123 -22.33 -15.06 26.51
N ARG A 124 -21.65 -15.81 27.38
CA ARG A 124 -21.64 -15.61 28.83
C ARG A 124 -20.71 -14.49 29.33
N ASP A 125 -19.83 -13.97 28.46
CA ASP A 125 -18.80 -12.98 28.80
C ASP A 125 -19.19 -11.53 28.43
N PHE A 126 -20.49 -11.26 28.25
CA PHE A 126 -21.00 -9.90 28.02
C PHE A 126 -20.86 -9.05 29.29
N ASN A 127 -19.72 -8.38 29.42
CA ASN A 127 -19.49 -7.45 30.52
C ASN A 127 -20.53 -6.32 30.48
N LYS A 128 -20.94 -5.82 31.66
CA LYS A 128 -21.92 -4.72 31.87
C LYS A 128 -21.60 -3.40 31.13
N LYS A 129 -20.46 -3.30 30.42
CA LYS A 129 -20.02 -2.17 29.59
C LYS A 129 -20.30 -2.35 28.10
N GLY A 130 -20.96 -3.44 27.68
CA GLY A 130 -21.24 -3.71 26.26
C GLY A 130 -20.01 -4.09 25.44
N VAL A 131 -18.95 -4.58 26.10
CA VAL A 131 -17.71 -5.03 25.47
C VAL A 131 -17.61 -6.53 25.64
N TRP A 132 -17.59 -7.25 24.52
CA TRP A 132 -17.34 -8.68 24.48
C TRP A 132 -15.89 -8.94 24.90
N ASN A 133 -15.67 -9.74 25.95
CA ASN A 133 -14.33 -10.27 26.20
C ASN A 133 -14.05 -11.34 25.13
N THR A 134 -13.01 -11.14 24.32
CA THR A 134 -12.57 -12.13 23.34
C THR A 134 -12.00 -13.35 24.07
N THR A 135 -12.74 -14.45 24.09
CA THR A 135 -12.39 -15.62 24.92
C THR A 135 -11.34 -16.52 24.28
N THR A 136 -11.30 -16.64 22.95
CA THR A 136 -10.26 -17.38 22.22
C THR A 136 -9.90 -16.71 20.89
N LEU A 137 -8.61 -16.43 20.69
CA LEU A 137 -8.02 -15.93 19.45
C LEU A 137 -7.04 -16.98 18.93
N ASN A 138 -7.41 -17.71 17.88
CA ASN A 138 -6.51 -18.67 17.22
C ASN A 138 -6.02 -18.05 15.92
N CYS A 139 -4.73 -17.73 15.86
CA CYS A 139 -4.11 -17.16 14.66
C CYS A 139 -3.26 -18.20 13.94
N ILE A 140 -3.37 -18.23 12.62
CA ILE A 140 -2.56 -19.05 11.72
C ILE A 140 -1.64 -18.12 10.96
N GLU A 141 -0.34 -18.39 11.02
CA GLU A 141 0.69 -17.63 10.31
C GLU A 141 1.07 -18.37 9.02
N GLY A 142 1.05 -17.68 7.88
CA GLY A 142 1.47 -18.21 6.57
C GLY A 142 2.46 -17.30 5.82
N GLY A 143 2.91 -16.23 6.46
CA GLY A 143 3.88 -15.29 5.90
C GLY A 143 3.33 -14.39 4.77
N PRO A 144 4.20 -13.71 4.00
CA PRO A 144 3.78 -12.71 3.01
C PRO A 144 2.99 -13.29 1.83
N SER A 145 3.10 -14.60 1.63
CA SER A 145 2.39 -15.35 0.59
C SER A 145 1.06 -15.93 1.09
N PHE A 146 0.67 -15.69 2.34
CA PHE A 146 -0.60 -16.14 2.86
C PHE A 146 -1.76 -15.54 2.06
N ILE A 147 -2.73 -16.36 1.66
CA ILE A 147 -3.96 -15.92 1.02
C ILE A 147 -5.13 -16.59 1.73
N PHE A 148 -6.22 -15.85 1.88
CA PHE A 148 -7.41 -16.36 2.55
C PHE A 148 -8.15 -17.33 1.63
N ASP A 149 -7.99 -18.62 1.88
CA ASP A 149 -8.75 -19.69 1.26
C ASP A 149 -10.05 -19.91 2.05
N TYR A 150 -11.11 -19.25 1.61
CA TYR A 150 -12.41 -19.35 2.25
C TYR A 150 -13.03 -20.75 2.06
N ARG A 151 -12.73 -21.48 0.98
CA ARG A 151 -13.26 -22.84 0.75
C ARG A 151 -12.65 -23.83 1.75
N HIS A 152 -11.34 -23.74 1.98
CA HIS A 152 -10.66 -24.51 3.03
C HIS A 152 -11.20 -24.15 4.43
N MET A 153 -11.36 -22.86 4.74
CA MET A 153 -11.90 -22.42 6.03
C MET A 153 -13.31 -22.94 6.29
N LEU A 154 -14.21 -22.86 5.31
CA LEU A 154 -15.58 -23.40 5.46
C LEU A 154 -15.58 -24.91 5.73
N SER A 155 -14.74 -25.67 5.03
CA SER A 155 -14.62 -27.11 5.26
C SER A 155 -14.09 -27.42 6.65
N LYS A 156 -13.07 -26.68 7.12
CA LYS A 156 -12.51 -26.80 8.47
C LYS A 156 -13.57 -26.62 9.57
N PHE A 157 -14.52 -25.70 9.38
CA PHE A 157 -15.61 -25.48 10.34
C PHE A 157 -16.82 -26.40 10.17
N GLY A 158 -16.71 -27.46 9.35
CA GLY A 158 -17.80 -28.40 9.12
C GLY A 158 -18.93 -27.85 8.24
N LEU A 159 -18.72 -26.71 7.58
CA LEU A 159 -19.66 -26.12 6.61
C LEU A 159 -19.51 -26.75 5.21
N GLY A 160 -19.09 -28.02 5.16
CA GLY A 160 -19.00 -28.80 3.93
C GLY A 160 -20.33 -28.86 3.18
N ILE A 161 -21.47 -28.82 3.88
CA ILE A 161 -22.79 -28.77 3.25
C ILE A 161 -22.99 -27.51 2.39
N VAL A 162 -22.49 -26.36 2.83
CA VAL A 162 -22.56 -25.10 2.07
C VAL A 162 -21.68 -25.21 0.82
N LEU A 163 -20.48 -25.78 0.97
CA LEU A 163 -19.56 -25.99 -0.16
C LEU A 163 -20.15 -26.95 -1.18
N ASN A 164 -20.69 -28.09 -0.74
CA ASN A 164 -21.35 -29.06 -1.60
C ASN A 164 -22.46 -28.40 -2.41
N TRP A 165 -23.26 -27.53 -1.79
CA TRP A 165 -24.37 -26.87 -2.46
C TRP A 165 -23.90 -25.77 -3.41
N ALA A 166 -22.96 -24.92 -2.98
CA ALA A 166 -22.42 -23.83 -3.79
C ALA A 166 -21.63 -24.31 -5.02
N TYR A 167 -21.05 -25.51 -4.97
CA TYR A 167 -20.14 -26.02 -6.01
C TYR A 167 -20.51 -27.41 -6.54
N ALA A 168 -21.77 -27.86 -6.39
CA ALA A 168 -22.22 -29.17 -6.85
C ALA A 168 -21.93 -29.39 -8.35
N GLU A 169 -22.21 -28.39 -9.17
CA GLU A 169 -22.01 -28.46 -10.62
C GLU A 169 -20.52 -28.47 -11.01
N GLU A 170 -19.70 -27.64 -10.34
CA GLU A 170 -18.25 -27.60 -10.55
C GLU A 170 -17.60 -28.94 -10.21
N MET A 171 -18.05 -29.59 -9.13
CA MET A 171 -17.56 -30.91 -8.73
C MET A 171 -17.96 -31.99 -9.73
N LYS A 172 -19.23 -32.02 -10.14
CA LYS A 172 -19.69 -33.00 -11.13
C LYS A 172 -18.90 -32.88 -12.44
N ALA A 173 -18.68 -31.65 -12.93
CA ALA A 173 -17.87 -31.42 -14.12
C ALA A 173 -16.39 -31.80 -13.93
N PHE A 174 -15.83 -31.66 -12.73
CA PHE A 174 -14.47 -32.10 -12.43
C PHE A 174 -14.35 -33.63 -12.43
N ASP A 175 -15.30 -34.33 -11.80
CA ASP A 175 -15.34 -35.80 -11.77
C ASP A 175 -15.52 -36.39 -13.17
N ASP A 176 -16.40 -35.79 -13.99
CA ASP A 176 -16.63 -36.21 -15.38
C ASP A 176 -15.41 -35.93 -16.30
N ALA A 177 -14.64 -34.88 -16.02
CA ALA A 177 -13.46 -34.50 -16.79
C ALA A 177 -12.16 -35.21 -16.35
N SER A 178 -12.17 -35.88 -15.20
CA SER A 178 -11.03 -36.62 -14.69
C SER A 178 -11.14 -38.08 -15.16
N PRO A 179 -10.46 -38.49 -16.26
CA PRO A 179 -10.39 -39.91 -16.58
C PRO A 179 -9.77 -40.60 -15.38
N ALA A 180 -10.35 -41.74 -14.98
CA ALA A 180 -9.91 -42.60 -13.89
C ALA A 180 -8.46 -43.09 -14.12
N THR A 181 -7.49 -42.19 -14.00
CA THR A 181 -6.08 -42.50 -13.85
C THR A 181 -5.91 -42.64 -12.35
N GLY A 182 -5.95 -43.89 -11.90
CA GLY A 182 -5.63 -44.32 -10.54
C GLY A 182 -4.18 -44.04 -10.15
N THR A 183 -3.70 -42.82 -10.38
CA THR A 183 -2.54 -42.29 -9.66
C THR A 183 -3.03 -41.83 -8.30
N SER A 184 -3.08 -42.80 -7.39
CA SER A 184 -2.91 -42.63 -5.96
C SER A 184 -1.55 -41.99 -5.67
N GLY A 185 -1.33 -40.77 -6.15
CA GLY A 185 -0.19 -39.95 -5.83
C GLY A 185 -0.52 -39.13 -4.60
N LEU A 186 -0.17 -39.62 -3.42
CA LEU A 186 -0.04 -38.87 -2.16
C LEU A 186 -1.04 -37.70 -2.02
N VAL A 187 -2.34 -38.00 -2.09
CA VAL A 187 -3.35 -37.05 -1.63
C VAL A 187 -3.29 -37.12 -0.11
N ASP A 188 -2.62 -36.14 0.48
CA ASP A 188 -2.65 -35.91 1.92
C ASP A 188 -4.11 -35.94 2.37
N HIS A 189 -4.44 -36.78 3.34
CA HIS A 189 -5.81 -37.08 3.78
C HIS A 189 -6.54 -35.87 4.41
N ASP A 190 -5.89 -34.71 4.41
CA ASP A 190 -6.31 -33.42 4.96
C ASP A 190 -6.70 -32.40 3.87
N GLN A 191 -6.64 -32.78 2.58
CA GLN A 191 -6.98 -31.87 1.47
C GLN A 191 -8.47 -31.87 1.14
N ASN A 192 -9.11 -30.73 1.36
CA ASN A 192 -10.50 -30.48 1.00
C ASN A 192 -10.70 -30.60 -0.54
N PRO A 193 -11.60 -31.47 -1.04
CA PRO A 193 -11.82 -31.66 -2.48
C PRO A 193 -12.26 -30.37 -3.20
N PHE A 194 -12.91 -29.42 -2.50
CA PHE A 194 -13.29 -28.12 -3.04
C PHE A 194 -12.09 -27.19 -3.36
N SER A 195 -10.93 -27.45 -2.76
CA SER A 195 -9.70 -26.71 -3.01
C SER A 195 -8.92 -27.24 -4.23
N LEU A 196 -9.24 -28.46 -4.70
CA LEU A 196 -8.60 -29.12 -5.83
C LEU A 196 -9.17 -28.69 -7.19
N ILE A 197 -10.30 -27.97 -7.21
CA ILE A 197 -10.92 -27.48 -8.45
C ILE A 197 -9.89 -26.61 -9.21
N PRO A 198 -9.47 -26.99 -10.43
CA PRO A 198 -8.32 -26.37 -11.11
C PRO A 198 -8.47 -24.86 -11.34
N SER A 199 -9.70 -24.39 -11.57
CA SER A 199 -10.01 -22.96 -11.71
C SER A 199 -9.71 -22.18 -10.44
N TYR A 200 -10.10 -22.73 -9.28
CA TYR A 200 -9.88 -22.16 -7.96
C TYR A 200 -8.39 -22.19 -7.57
N GLY A 201 -7.72 -23.32 -7.76
CA GLY A 201 -6.27 -23.44 -7.50
C GLY A 201 -5.43 -22.47 -8.34
N LYS A 202 -5.80 -22.26 -9.62
CA LYS A 202 -5.17 -21.26 -10.49
C LYS A 202 -5.43 -19.83 -10.02
N TYR A 203 -6.63 -19.53 -9.53
CA TYR A 203 -6.94 -18.25 -8.90
C TYR A 203 -6.10 -18.03 -7.65
N LEU A 204 -6.01 -19.03 -6.76
CA LEU A 204 -5.33 -18.94 -5.48
C LEU A 204 -3.82 -18.73 -5.68
N SER A 205 -3.18 -19.53 -6.54
CA SER A 205 -1.75 -19.40 -6.86
C SER A 205 -1.41 -18.06 -7.51
N LYS A 206 -2.22 -17.58 -8.46
CA LYS A 206 -2.04 -16.26 -9.09
C LYS A 206 -2.16 -15.13 -8.07
N THR A 207 -3.16 -15.21 -7.20
CA THR A 207 -3.42 -14.18 -6.18
C THR A 207 -2.34 -14.18 -5.10
N LYS A 208 -1.88 -15.36 -4.67
CA LYS A 208 -0.75 -15.55 -3.75
C LYS A 208 0.51 -14.87 -4.26
N ARG A 209 0.91 -15.13 -5.51
CA ARG A 209 2.08 -14.51 -6.12
C ARG A 209 1.93 -12.99 -6.25
N LEU A 210 0.75 -12.52 -6.69
CA LEU A 210 0.48 -11.09 -6.82
C LEU A 210 0.58 -10.38 -5.46
N LYS A 211 -0.08 -10.91 -4.42
CA LYS A 211 -0.04 -10.35 -3.06
C LYS A 211 1.40 -10.31 -2.54
N ALA A 212 2.14 -11.42 -2.63
CA ALA A 212 3.53 -11.49 -2.18
C ALA A 212 4.39 -10.42 -2.87
N ASN A 213 4.27 -10.28 -4.20
CA ASN A 213 5.00 -9.26 -4.96
C ASN A 213 4.63 -7.84 -4.53
N MET A 214 3.35 -7.55 -4.25
CA MET A 214 2.94 -6.23 -3.75
C MET A 214 3.49 -5.94 -2.35
N ILE A 215 3.55 -6.93 -1.46
CA ILE A 215 4.16 -6.78 -0.14
C ILE A 215 5.68 -6.56 -0.25
N TYR A 216 6.37 -7.29 -1.14
CA TYR A 216 7.79 -7.04 -1.43
C TYR A 216 8.05 -5.64 -2.00
N MET A 217 7.14 -5.11 -2.82
CA MET A 217 7.21 -3.73 -3.30
C MET A 217 7.11 -2.71 -2.16
N ILE A 218 6.25 -2.94 -1.16
CA ILE A 218 6.14 -2.07 0.03
C ILE A 218 7.44 -2.13 0.87
N TYR A 219 8.06 -3.31 0.99
CA TYR A 219 9.37 -3.42 1.63
C TYR A 219 10.47 -2.66 0.88
N ALA A 220 10.50 -2.78 -0.45
CA ALA A 220 11.43 -2.02 -1.29
C ALA A 220 11.23 -0.50 -1.14
N VAL A 221 9.97 -0.05 -1.15
CA VAL A 221 9.61 1.35 -0.87
C VAL A 221 10.15 1.80 0.49
N THR A 222 10.00 0.99 1.53
CA THR A 222 10.50 1.31 2.88
C THR A 222 12.01 1.51 2.90
N ILE A 223 12.75 0.62 2.24
CA ILE A 223 14.22 0.69 2.15
C ILE A 223 14.66 1.92 1.36
N ILE A 224 14.07 2.15 0.18
CA ILE A 224 14.40 3.31 -0.67
C ILE A 224 14.06 4.61 0.07
N GLN A 225 12.93 4.68 0.76
CA GLN A 225 12.52 5.87 1.52
C GLN A 225 13.49 6.15 2.68
N LEU A 226 13.99 5.12 3.36
CA LEU A 226 15.01 5.27 4.40
C LEU A 226 16.32 5.80 3.81
N LEU A 227 16.78 5.23 2.69
CA LEU A 227 17.98 5.70 1.99
C LEU A 227 17.83 7.15 1.51
N MET A 228 16.64 7.55 1.06
CA MET A 228 16.34 8.92 0.70
C MET A 228 16.40 9.89 1.89
N LEU A 229 15.93 9.50 3.08
CA LEU A 229 16.04 10.33 4.29
C LEU A 229 17.50 10.50 4.72
N VAL A 230 18.31 9.46 4.62
CA VAL A 230 19.76 9.55 4.87
C VAL A 230 20.43 10.43 3.82
N GLY A 231 20.09 10.26 2.54
CA GLY A 231 20.57 11.07 1.43
C GLY A 231 20.17 12.54 1.54
N LEU A 232 18.97 12.84 2.06
CA LEU A 232 18.50 14.18 2.38
C LEU A 232 19.42 14.82 3.43
N PHE A 233 19.66 14.13 4.55
CA PHE A 233 20.56 14.63 5.59
C PHE A 233 21.98 14.88 5.07
N TRP A 234 22.50 13.94 4.27
CA TRP A 234 23.80 14.04 3.62
C TRP A 234 23.88 15.26 2.66
N TYR A 235 22.87 15.43 1.80
CA TYR A 235 22.80 16.53 0.84
C TYR A 235 22.84 17.90 1.54
N TYR A 236 22.00 18.11 2.56
CA TYR A 236 21.96 19.38 3.29
C TYR A 236 23.21 19.62 4.14
N SER A 237 23.87 18.56 4.63
CA SER A 237 25.16 18.69 5.32
C SER A 237 26.26 19.19 4.38
N MET A 238 26.32 18.67 3.14
CA MET A 238 27.32 19.10 2.15
C MET A 238 27.07 20.51 1.59
N LYS A 239 25.80 20.92 1.49
CA LYS A 239 25.41 22.22 0.92
C LYS A 239 25.97 23.42 1.70
N THR A 240 26.27 23.27 2.99
CA THR A 240 26.88 24.32 3.82
C THR A 240 28.31 24.68 3.42
N GLY A 241 28.96 23.89 2.55
CA GLY A 241 30.22 24.25 1.89
C GLY A 241 29.97 25.10 0.64
N LEU A 242 30.49 26.33 0.61
CA LEU A 242 30.32 27.39 -0.41
C LEU A 242 30.65 27.05 -1.89
N LYS A 243 30.94 25.80 -2.26
CA LYS A 243 31.17 25.39 -3.66
C LYS A 243 30.14 24.35 -4.09
N ARG A 244 29.25 24.75 -5.00
CA ARG A 244 28.38 23.85 -5.77
C ARG A 244 29.25 22.92 -6.60
N THR A 245 29.47 21.70 -6.11
CA THR A 245 30.28 20.68 -6.79
C THR A 245 29.36 19.79 -7.63
N ARG A 246 29.88 19.16 -8.69
CA ARG A 246 29.13 18.15 -9.49
C ARG A 246 28.43 17.10 -8.61
N LYS A 247 29.00 16.79 -7.44
CA LYS A 247 28.44 15.85 -6.45
C LYS A 247 27.07 16.27 -5.92
N THR A 248 26.82 17.56 -5.70
CA THR A 248 25.53 18.02 -5.15
C THR A 248 24.41 17.95 -6.19
N SER A 249 24.71 18.21 -7.46
CA SER A 249 23.73 18.05 -8.55
C SER A 249 23.36 16.58 -8.75
N ILE A 250 24.33 15.66 -8.76
CA ILE A 250 24.07 14.22 -8.89
C ILE A 250 23.21 13.70 -7.74
N ALA A 251 23.51 14.10 -6.49
CA ALA A 251 22.75 13.67 -5.32
C ALA A 251 21.26 14.09 -5.42
N VAL A 252 21.00 15.30 -5.90
CA VAL A 252 19.65 15.83 -6.09
C VAL A 252 18.88 15.05 -7.15
N HIS A 253 19.48 14.79 -8.32
CA HIS A 253 18.83 13.98 -9.36
C HIS A 253 18.56 12.54 -8.90
N LEU A 254 19.47 11.92 -8.13
CA LEU A 254 19.26 10.60 -7.56
C LEU A 254 18.12 10.56 -6.55
N LEU A 255 18.01 11.57 -5.67
CA LEU A 255 16.90 11.70 -4.73
C LEU A 255 15.57 11.95 -5.44
N SER A 256 15.58 12.76 -6.51
CA SER A 256 14.42 13.00 -7.36
C SER A 256 13.95 11.72 -8.04
N LEU A 257 14.85 10.96 -8.66
CA LEU A 257 14.55 9.65 -9.26
C LEU A 257 14.02 8.66 -8.21
N GLY A 258 14.66 8.60 -7.04
CA GLY A 258 14.21 7.76 -5.93
C GLY A 258 12.77 8.07 -5.52
N SER A 259 12.40 9.35 -5.46
CA SER A 259 11.05 9.78 -5.09
C SER A 259 9.98 9.32 -6.08
N VAL A 260 10.29 9.34 -7.38
CA VAL A 260 9.41 8.85 -8.44
C VAL A 260 9.23 7.35 -8.33
N VAL A 261 10.31 6.60 -8.12
CA VAL A 261 10.26 5.14 -7.95
C VAL A 261 9.40 4.77 -6.72
N VAL A 262 9.62 5.45 -5.59
CA VAL A 262 8.82 5.27 -4.37
C VAL A 262 7.33 5.52 -4.65
N PHE A 263 7.00 6.60 -5.36
CA PHE A 263 5.62 6.93 -5.70
C PHE A 263 4.96 5.86 -6.58
N VAL A 264 5.61 5.48 -7.69
CA VAL A 264 5.06 4.48 -8.63
C VAL A 264 4.87 3.13 -7.95
N CYS A 265 5.86 2.67 -7.18
CA CYS A 265 5.77 1.41 -6.44
C CYS A 265 4.65 1.46 -5.38
N SER A 266 4.53 2.56 -4.64
CA SER A 266 3.49 2.73 -3.61
C SER A 266 2.08 2.70 -4.19
N VAL A 267 1.82 3.46 -5.26
CA VAL A 267 0.50 3.46 -5.94
C VAL A 267 0.20 2.09 -6.54
N THR A 268 1.17 1.46 -7.20
CA THR A 268 0.99 0.14 -7.81
C THR A 268 0.66 -0.92 -6.77
N ALA A 269 1.35 -0.92 -5.64
CA ALA A 269 1.06 -1.84 -4.53
C ALA A 269 -0.34 -1.61 -3.96
N THR A 270 -0.70 -0.36 -3.64
CA THR A 270 -2.00 -0.01 -3.05
C THR A 270 -3.16 -0.39 -3.98
N VAL A 271 -3.09 -0.07 -5.27
CA VAL A 271 -4.15 -0.36 -6.25
C VAL A 271 -4.33 -1.88 -6.43
N ASN A 272 -3.23 -2.63 -6.58
CA ASN A 272 -3.33 -4.08 -6.78
C ASN A 272 -3.81 -4.82 -5.53
N LEU A 273 -3.39 -4.39 -4.33
CA LEU A 273 -3.89 -4.94 -3.08
C LEU A 273 -5.38 -4.65 -2.91
N MET A 274 -5.84 -3.43 -3.21
CA MET A 274 -7.26 -3.08 -3.19
C MET A 274 -8.07 -3.94 -4.15
N LYS A 275 -7.61 -4.05 -5.40
CA LYS A 275 -8.27 -4.86 -6.43
C LYS A 275 -8.37 -6.32 -6.02
N THR A 276 -7.34 -6.86 -5.36
CA THR A 276 -7.34 -8.23 -4.84
C THR A 276 -8.41 -8.43 -3.77
N GLN A 277 -8.52 -7.49 -2.83
CA GLN A 277 -9.52 -7.55 -1.75
C GLN A 277 -10.95 -7.36 -2.26
N LEU A 278 -11.18 -6.43 -3.19
CA LEU A 278 -12.47 -6.25 -3.85
C LEU A 278 -12.89 -7.48 -4.65
N LYS A 279 -11.94 -8.09 -5.38
CA LYS A 279 -12.21 -9.31 -6.13
C LYS A 279 -12.63 -10.45 -5.19
N LEU A 280 -11.92 -10.63 -4.07
CA LEU A 280 -12.26 -11.63 -3.07
C LEU A 280 -13.65 -11.37 -2.46
N ARG A 281 -13.97 -10.10 -2.15
CA ARG A 281 -15.30 -9.71 -1.67
C ARG A 281 -16.40 -10.09 -2.64
N ASN A 282 -16.21 -9.78 -3.93
CA ASN A 282 -17.22 -10.07 -4.95
C ASN A 282 -17.38 -11.58 -5.17
N ILE A 283 -16.28 -12.35 -5.17
CA ILE A 283 -16.34 -13.82 -5.26
C ILE A 283 -17.15 -14.39 -4.09
N ILE A 284 -16.82 -14.01 -2.86
CA ILE A 284 -17.53 -14.48 -1.66
C ILE A 284 -19.00 -14.06 -1.69
N HIS A 285 -19.30 -12.81 -2.07
CA HIS A 285 -20.67 -12.34 -2.14
C HIS A 285 -21.50 -13.09 -3.20
N ASN A 286 -20.92 -13.33 -4.37
CA ASN A 286 -21.61 -14.03 -5.46
C ASN A 286 -21.81 -15.52 -5.15
N GLU A 287 -20.83 -16.18 -4.53
CA GLU A 287 -20.88 -17.63 -4.29
C GLU A 287 -21.56 -17.99 -2.96
N LEU A 288 -21.45 -17.13 -1.95
CA LEU A 288 -21.85 -17.45 -0.57
C LEU A 288 -22.82 -16.44 0.05
N GLY A 289 -23.18 -15.36 -0.66
CA GLY A 289 -24.06 -14.31 -0.14
C GLY A 289 -25.45 -14.83 0.23
N ASN A 290 -26.00 -15.77 -0.53
CA ASN A 290 -27.31 -16.39 -0.25
C ASN A 290 -27.31 -17.20 1.06
N PHE A 291 -26.15 -17.67 1.48
CA PHE A 291 -25.95 -18.40 2.73
C PHE A 291 -25.59 -17.48 3.90
N GLY A 292 -25.69 -16.16 3.75
CA GLY A 292 -25.40 -15.21 4.83
C GLY A 292 -23.92 -14.97 5.11
N PHE A 293 -23.00 -15.43 4.24
CA PHE A 293 -21.58 -15.08 4.38
C PHE A 293 -21.30 -13.69 3.81
N GLY A 294 -20.40 -12.97 4.49
CA GLY A 294 -19.97 -11.64 4.08
C GLY A 294 -18.46 -11.48 4.11
N TYR A 295 -17.94 -10.55 3.31
CA TYR A 295 -16.54 -10.13 3.40
C TYR A 295 -16.45 -8.61 3.48
N GLU A 296 -15.99 -8.12 4.62
CA GLU A 296 -15.75 -6.71 4.90
C GLU A 296 -14.29 -6.37 4.67
N ILE A 297 -14.00 -5.23 4.04
CA ILE A 297 -12.62 -4.78 3.82
C ILE A 297 -12.16 -4.01 5.06
N GLY A 298 -10.93 -4.26 5.51
CA GLY A 298 -10.34 -3.57 6.65
C GLY A 298 -10.06 -2.11 6.36
N SER A 299 -10.99 -1.24 6.75
CA SER A 299 -10.92 0.20 6.49
C SER A 299 -9.64 0.84 7.03
N ARG A 300 -9.23 0.53 8.28
CA ARG A 300 -8.05 1.14 8.92
C ARG A 300 -6.76 0.84 8.17
N TRP A 301 -6.53 -0.43 7.86
CA TRP A 301 -5.35 -0.84 7.09
C TRP A 301 -5.35 -0.23 5.69
N PHE A 302 -6.51 -0.19 5.03
CA PHE A 302 -6.63 0.41 3.72
C PHE A 302 -6.39 1.93 3.74
N THR A 303 -6.87 2.63 4.77
CA THR A 303 -6.58 4.05 4.99
C THR A 303 -5.08 4.30 5.15
N CYS A 304 -4.35 3.44 5.87
CA CYS A 304 -2.89 3.55 5.97
C CYS A 304 -2.19 3.43 4.60
N LEU A 305 -2.60 2.47 3.77
CA LEU A 305 -2.07 2.33 2.41
C LEU A 305 -2.41 3.53 1.51
N LEU A 306 -3.63 4.06 1.64
CA LEU A 306 -4.04 5.23 0.87
C LEU A 306 -3.24 6.47 1.27
N LEU A 307 -3.09 6.71 2.59
CA LEU A 307 -2.28 7.80 3.12
C LEU A 307 -0.81 7.66 2.69
N MET A 308 -0.25 6.45 2.70
CA MET A 308 1.09 6.16 2.19
C MET A 308 1.23 6.62 0.73
N SER A 309 0.28 6.28 -0.14
CA SER A 309 0.28 6.72 -1.55
C SER A 309 0.17 8.25 -1.67
N CYS A 310 -0.69 8.89 -0.89
CA CYS A 310 -0.86 10.35 -0.90
C CYS A 310 0.42 11.08 -0.46
N PHE A 311 1.06 10.65 0.63
CA PHE A 311 2.31 11.27 1.08
C PHE A 311 3.47 10.97 0.12
N SER A 312 3.48 9.81 -0.53
CA SER A 312 4.46 9.49 -1.58
C SER A 312 4.30 10.41 -2.80
N PHE A 313 3.06 10.73 -3.18
CA PHE A 313 2.78 11.72 -4.23
C PHE A 313 3.28 13.11 -3.85
N ILE A 314 2.98 13.58 -2.64
CA ILE A 314 3.48 14.86 -2.14
C ILE A 314 5.02 14.88 -2.15
N SER A 315 5.65 13.80 -1.68
CA SER A 315 7.11 13.69 -1.69
C SER A 315 7.68 13.78 -3.11
N CYS A 316 7.06 13.08 -4.07
CA CYS A 316 7.43 13.14 -5.48
C CYS A 316 7.30 14.55 -6.07
N LEU A 317 6.23 15.29 -5.76
CA LEU A 317 6.07 16.67 -6.23
C LEU A 317 7.12 17.61 -5.65
N VAL A 318 7.53 17.40 -4.39
CA VAL A 318 8.48 18.26 -3.70
C VAL A 318 9.93 18.00 -4.13
N TRP A 319 10.23 16.76 -4.54
CA TRP A 319 11.54 16.39 -5.09
C TRP A 319 11.64 16.63 -6.59
N SER A 320 10.65 16.21 -7.38
CA SER A 320 10.70 16.31 -8.84
C SER A 320 10.00 17.55 -9.39
N GLY A 321 8.96 18.08 -8.76
CA GLY A 321 8.28 19.28 -9.25
C GLY A 321 9.07 20.56 -8.99
N LEU A 322 9.40 20.83 -7.72
CA LEU A 322 10.04 22.08 -7.33
C LEU A 322 11.43 22.29 -7.94
N GLU A 323 12.22 21.24 -8.10
CA GLU A 323 13.61 21.37 -8.58
C GLU A 323 13.69 21.65 -10.08
N TRP A 324 12.79 21.06 -10.86
CA TRP A 324 12.77 21.24 -12.31
C TRP A 324 12.16 22.59 -12.70
N CYS A 325 11.22 23.11 -11.90
CA CYS A 325 10.62 24.43 -12.15
C CYS A 325 11.52 25.61 -11.73
N ILE A 326 12.45 25.44 -10.79
CA ILE A 326 13.29 26.55 -10.26
C ILE A 326 14.65 26.65 -10.99
N VAL A 327 15.05 25.62 -11.74
CA VAL A 327 16.38 25.58 -12.41
C VAL A 327 16.56 26.66 -13.50
N ASP A 328 15.49 27.21 -14.07
CA ASP A 328 15.58 28.05 -15.28
C ASP A 328 15.61 29.58 -15.03
N SER A 329 15.55 30.04 -13.77
CA SER A 329 15.50 31.49 -13.47
C SER A 329 16.84 32.10 -13.05
N GLY A 330 17.90 31.30 -12.93
CA GLY A 330 19.18 31.73 -12.36
C GLY A 330 20.31 32.06 -13.33
N GLU A 331 20.21 31.69 -14.62
CA GLU A 331 21.32 31.89 -15.57
C GLU A 331 21.32 33.25 -16.28
N SER A 332 20.25 34.04 -16.16
CA SER A 332 20.13 35.32 -16.90
C SER A 332 20.65 36.56 -16.15
N HIS A 333 21.17 36.46 -14.93
CA HIS A 333 21.57 37.65 -14.13
C HIS A 333 23.04 37.73 -13.70
N THR A 334 23.89 36.78 -14.08
CA THR A 334 25.30 36.78 -13.64
C THR A 334 26.31 37.30 -14.67
N ASN A 335 25.86 37.78 -15.83
CA ASN A 335 26.73 38.39 -16.85
C ASN A 335 26.64 39.92 -16.94
N SER A 336 25.81 40.58 -16.13
CA SER A 336 25.63 42.05 -16.19
C SER A 336 26.39 42.84 -15.13
N TYR A 337 27.05 42.19 -14.16
CA TYR A 337 27.77 42.89 -13.08
C TYR A 337 29.30 42.94 -13.24
N THR A 338 29.88 42.29 -14.24
CA THR A 338 31.34 42.31 -14.48
C THR A 338 31.77 43.25 -15.60
N VAL A 339 30.85 43.80 -16.41
CA VAL A 339 31.20 44.73 -17.52
C VAL A 339 31.28 46.20 -17.08
N SER A 340 30.71 46.57 -15.93
CA SER A 340 30.64 47.99 -15.51
C SER A 340 31.75 48.46 -14.56
N LYS A 341 32.77 47.64 -14.27
CA LYS A 341 33.88 48.02 -13.36
C LYS A 341 35.25 48.23 -14.03
N GLU A 342 35.36 48.12 -15.35
CA GLU A 342 36.65 48.26 -16.06
C GLU A 342 36.81 49.56 -16.86
N TYR A 343 35.86 50.51 -16.78
CA TYR A 343 35.94 51.83 -17.43
C TYR A 343 35.97 53.04 -16.50
N GLN A 344 36.23 52.84 -15.20
CA GLN A 344 36.31 53.94 -14.23
C GLN A 344 37.50 53.74 -13.29
N GLY A 345 38.71 53.85 -13.83
CA GLY A 345 39.90 53.60 -13.01
C GLY A 345 41.26 53.85 -13.66
N THR A 346 41.42 54.76 -14.61
CA THR A 346 42.76 55.24 -15.03
C THR A 346 42.67 56.65 -15.60
N SER A 347 42.84 57.66 -14.74
CA SER A 347 43.38 58.99 -15.08
C SER A 347 43.59 59.81 -13.81
N ALA A 348 44.67 59.55 -13.07
CA ALA A 348 45.30 60.52 -12.17
C ALA A 348 46.65 59.98 -11.65
N MET A 349 47.75 60.46 -12.26
CA MET A 349 49.08 60.80 -11.69
C MET A 349 50.13 60.62 -12.80
N GLN A 350 50.62 61.68 -13.45
CA GLN A 350 51.60 62.67 -12.98
C GLN A 350 53.04 62.14 -13.12
N ASN A 351 53.78 62.66 -14.11
CA ASN A 351 55.23 62.57 -14.16
C ASN A 351 55.81 63.96 -14.58
N PRO A 352 56.84 64.48 -13.90
CA PRO A 352 57.43 65.79 -14.17
C PRO A 352 58.71 65.69 -15.05
N PHE A 353 59.27 66.86 -15.39
CA PHE A 353 60.52 67.14 -16.14
C PHE A 353 60.45 66.98 -17.67
N SER A 354 60.95 67.86 -18.53
CA SER A 354 61.39 69.27 -18.51
C SER A 354 61.82 69.63 -19.95
N GLN A 355 61.71 70.91 -20.30
CA GLN A 355 62.48 71.66 -21.31
C GLN A 355 62.10 71.66 -22.81
N ASN A 356 61.77 72.90 -23.22
CA ASN A 356 62.31 73.67 -24.34
C ASN A 356 61.75 73.51 -25.77
N GLU A 357 61.00 74.55 -26.15
CA GLU A 357 61.41 75.57 -27.13
C GLU A 357 60.99 75.39 -28.61
N SER A 358 60.44 76.51 -29.12
CA SER A 358 60.40 77.01 -30.50
C SER A 358 59.43 76.40 -31.53
N ASP A 359 58.44 77.25 -31.84
CA ASP A 359 58.17 77.82 -33.17
C ASP A 359 57.29 77.14 -34.23
N SER A 360 56.51 78.07 -34.82
CA SER A 360 55.94 78.12 -36.17
C SER A 360 54.68 77.27 -36.45
N VAL A 361 53.50 77.87 -36.63
CA VAL A 361 53.02 78.71 -37.76
C VAL A 361 52.63 77.85 -38.98
N ILE A 362 51.46 78.20 -39.56
CA ILE A 362 50.94 77.92 -40.92
C ILE A 362 49.90 76.79 -41.12
N LYS A 363 48.65 77.28 -41.29
CA LYS A 363 47.72 77.15 -42.44
C LYS A 363 46.84 75.91 -42.65
N ASP A 364 45.55 76.27 -42.69
CA ASP A 364 44.59 76.12 -43.79
C ASP A 364 43.97 74.76 -44.17
N ALA A 365 42.69 74.92 -44.56
CA ALA A 365 41.94 74.23 -45.60
C ALA A 365 41.11 72.99 -45.21
N LYS A 366 39.88 73.27 -44.76
CA LYS A 366 38.63 73.05 -45.52
C LYS A 366 38.77 72.18 -46.79
N PHE A 367 38.03 71.08 -46.91
CA PHE A 367 37.11 70.80 -48.02
C PHE A 367 36.18 69.58 -47.74
N ILE A 368 34.89 69.85 -47.98
CA ILE A 368 33.67 69.00 -48.14
C ILE A 368 33.81 68.21 -49.48
N PRO A 369 33.07 67.13 -49.85
CA PRO A 369 31.67 66.74 -49.58
C PRO A 369 31.42 65.73 -48.48
#